data_AF-A0AA90Z5U6-F1
#
_entry.id   AF-A0AA90Z5U6-F1
#
_cell.length_a   1.000
_cell.length_b   1.000
_cell.length_c   1.000
_cell.angle_alpha   90.00
_cell.angle_beta   90.00
_cell.angle_gamma   90.00
#
_symmetry.space_group_name_H-M   'P 1'
#
loop_
_entity.id
_entity.type
_entity.pdbx_description
1 polymer ?
#
loop_
_entity_poly.entity_id
_entity_poly.type
_entity_poly.pdbx_seq_one_letter_code
_entity_poly.pdbx_strand_id
1 'polypeptide(L)'
;MNPGSALNFIGNYKQMRNGKMYQRTLSREATEIFFRNFHADCGNVGLQNAIQASRLHVDYYESLGKGRKQAIRELCDGWETLVGKNHRDILTDVLHEFEEEVSKSLQDSSSTRKNRLAGYDGNVTEKVVIQKVFVRNHDVVAEALIRSNGICEFCKRPAPFDRKKDGRPYLEVHHRIPLAEGGKDKLENTLALCPNCHREAHFGEESQKYRR
;
A
#
# COMPACT_ATOMS: atom_id res chain seq x y z
N MET A 1 24.39 27.89 6.48
CA MET A 1 24.60 26.42 6.66
C MET A 1 26.04 26.12 6.27
N ASN A 2 26.80 25.38 7.09
CA ASN A 2 28.17 24.99 6.72
C ASN A 2 28.17 23.78 5.76
N PRO A 3 29.25 23.54 5.00
CA PRO A 3 29.28 22.48 3.98
C PRO A 3 29.05 21.07 4.55
N GLY A 4 29.55 20.77 5.76
CA GLY A 4 29.36 19.48 6.42
C GLY A 4 27.89 19.22 6.80
N SER A 5 27.19 20.25 7.27
CA SER A 5 25.75 20.19 7.54
C SER A 5 24.96 20.02 6.25
N ALA A 6 25.33 20.71 5.17
CA ALA A 6 24.67 20.53 3.87
C ALA A 6 24.78 19.08 3.36
N LEU A 7 25.96 18.48 3.46
CA LEU A 7 26.17 17.07 3.10
C LEU A 7 25.34 16.11 3.95
N ASN A 8 25.23 16.36 5.26
CA ASN A 8 24.38 15.57 6.15
C ASN A 8 22.90 15.67 5.76
N PHE A 9 22.42 16.87 5.42
CA PHE A 9 21.04 17.09 4.97
C PHE A 9 20.76 16.34 3.67
N ILE A 10 21.66 16.43 2.68
CA ILE A 10 21.55 15.71 1.41
C ILE A 10 21.55 14.19 1.64
N GLY A 11 22.47 13.70 2.48
CA GLY A 11 22.55 12.29 2.83
C GLY A 11 21.27 11.77 3.47
N ASN A 12 20.75 12.49 4.46
CA ASN A 12 19.50 12.11 5.13
C ASN A 12 18.31 12.19 4.17
N TYR A 13 18.21 13.22 3.34
CA TYR A 13 17.16 13.35 2.33
C TYR A 13 17.16 12.15 1.36
N LYS A 14 18.34 11.70 0.91
CA LYS A 14 18.48 10.50 0.06
C LYS A 14 17.98 9.23 0.76
N GLN A 15 18.23 9.09 2.07
CA GLN A 15 17.74 7.95 2.84
C GLN A 15 16.22 8.01 3.03
N MET A 16 15.68 9.19 3.36
CA MET A 16 14.24 9.45 3.51
C MET A 16 13.47 9.18 2.22
N ARG A 17 13.99 9.62 1.07
CA ARG A 17 13.40 9.33 -0.25
C ARG A 17 13.24 7.82 -0.52
N ASN A 18 14.11 6.99 0.07
CA ASN A 18 14.15 5.55 -0.15
C ASN A 18 13.58 4.72 1.01
N GLY A 19 13.03 5.35 2.07
CA GLY A 19 12.51 4.62 3.23
C GLY A 19 13.58 3.96 4.09
N LYS A 20 14.84 4.39 3.98
CA LYS A 20 15.98 3.78 4.68
C LYS A 20 16.36 4.57 5.91
N MET A 21 16.85 3.87 6.94
CA MET A 21 17.38 4.49 8.15
C MET A 21 18.52 5.47 7.81
N TYR A 22 18.55 6.60 8.51
CA TYR A 22 19.65 7.56 8.51
C TYR A 22 20.20 7.75 9.92
N GLN A 23 21.50 8.01 10.04
CA GLN A 23 22.17 8.07 11.36
C GLN A 23 22.31 9.49 11.90
N ARG A 24 22.40 10.50 11.03
CA ARG A 24 22.62 11.89 11.44
C ARG A 24 21.30 12.50 11.87
N THR A 25 21.25 13.02 13.09
CA THR A 25 20.02 13.61 13.64
C THR A 25 19.62 14.87 12.87
N LEU A 26 18.35 14.94 12.48
CA LEU A 26 17.69 16.16 12.00
C LEU A 26 16.91 16.80 13.15
N SER A 27 16.71 18.11 13.10
CA SER A 27 15.75 18.78 13.99
C SER A 27 14.32 18.42 13.59
N ARG A 28 13.35 18.68 14.49
CA ARG A 28 11.93 18.49 14.20
C ARG A 28 11.51 19.36 13.00
N GLU A 29 11.95 20.61 12.99
CA GLU A 29 11.63 21.60 11.95
C GLU A 29 12.19 21.16 10.59
N ALA A 30 13.44 20.69 10.56
CA ALA A 30 14.04 20.16 9.33
C ALA A 30 13.31 18.91 8.83
N THR A 31 12.90 18.02 9.75
CA THR A 31 12.13 16.82 9.41
C THR A 31 10.75 17.18 8.86
N GLU A 32 10.08 18.17 9.45
CA GLU A 32 8.77 18.65 8.99
C GLU A 32 8.86 19.30 7.60
N ILE A 33 9.88 20.11 7.35
CA ILE A 33 10.13 20.68 6.01
C ILE A 33 10.30 19.56 4.98
N PHE A 34 11.10 18.54 5.30
CA PHE A 34 11.27 17.40 4.40
C PHE A 34 9.95 16.66 4.17
N PHE A 35 9.14 16.41 5.19
CA PHE A 35 7.83 15.79 5.02
C PHE A 35 6.92 16.62 4.11
N ARG A 36 6.82 17.93 4.33
CA ARG A 36 6.05 18.83 3.46
C ARG A 36 6.53 18.77 2.01
N ASN A 37 7.84 18.80 1.79
CA ASN A 37 8.43 18.73 0.45
C ASN A 37 8.18 17.36 -0.20
N PHE A 38 8.38 16.25 0.53
CA PHE A 38 8.10 14.93 0.00
C PHE A 38 6.62 14.74 -0.34
N HIS A 39 5.72 15.30 0.47
CA HIS A 39 4.29 15.30 0.18
C HIS A 39 3.96 16.13 -1.07
N ALA A 40 4.53 17.32 -1.19
CA ALA A 40 4.31 18.20 -2.35
C ALA A 40 4.90 17.62 -3.65
N ASP A 41 6.12 17.09 -3.59
CA ASP A 41 6.89 16.68 -4.78
C ASP A 41 6.58 15.25 -5.22
N CYS A 42 6.25 14.37 -4.26
CA CYS A 42 6.16 12.92 -4.48
C CYS A 42 4.88 12.30 -3.91
N GLY A 43 3.92 13.13 -3.48
CA GLY A 43 2.65 12.70 -2.91
C GLY A 43 2.80 11.84 -1.65
N ASN A 44 1.74 11.09 -1.33
CA ASN A 44 1.67 10.28 -0.12
C ASN A 44 2.76 9.20 -0.06
N VAL A 45 3.15 8.63 -1.21
CA VAL A 45 4.19 7.59 -1.29
C VAL A 45 5.56 8.14 -0.90
N GLY A 46 5.93 9.32 -1.41
CA GLY A 46 7.20 9.95 -1.05
C GLY A 46 7.24 10.34 0.43
N LEU A 47 6.13 10.88 0.93
CA LEU A 47 5.97 11.19 2.34
C LEU A 47 6.08 9.95 3.23
N GLN A 48 5.43 8.83 2.86
CA GLN A 48 5.48 7.59 3.64
C GLN A 48 6.89 6.99 3.73
N ASN A 49 7.66 7.02 2.64
CA ASN A 49 9.07 6.64 2.69
C ASN A 49 9.84 7.52 3.69
N ALA A 50 9.60 8.83 3.66
CA ALA A 50 10.25 9.75 4.58
C ALA A 50 9.87 9.48 6.04
N ILE A 51 8.58 9.21 6.31
CA ILE A 51 8.07 8.84 7.63
C ILE A 51 8.71 7.54 8.12
N GLN A 52 8.74 6.50 7.28
CA GLN A 52 9.38 5.21 7.60
C GLN A 52 10.86 5.38 7.95
N ALA A 53 11.60 6.13 7.14
CA ALA A 53 13.01 6.43 7.39
C ALA A 53 13.22 7.15 8.74
N SER A 54 12.34 8.11 9.07
CA SER A 54 12.36 8.83 10.35
C SER A 54 12.02 7.92 11.53
N ARG A 55 11.08 6.99 11.41
CA ARG A 55 10.79 5.97 12.43
C ARG A 55 12.00 5.07 12.68
N LEU A 56 12.60 4.55 11.62
CA LEU A 56 13.82 3.74 11.72
C LEU A 56 14.98 4.51 12.36
N HIS A 57 15.08 5.82 12.11
CA HIS A 57 16.04 6.68 12.80
C HIS A 57 15.74 6.80 14.30
N VAL A 58 14.48 7.01 14.68
CA VAL A 58 14.06 7.04 16.09
C VAL A 58 14.46 5.76 16.80
N ASP A 59 14.11 4.60 16.23
CA ASP A 59 14.41 3.28 16.82
C ASP A 59 15.92 3.07 16.97
N TYR A 60 16.70 3.38 15.93
CA TYR A 60 18.16 3.32 15.97
C TYR A 60 18.73 4.21 17.08
N TYR A 61 18.29 5.47 17.16
CA TYR A 61 18.81 6.42 18.14
C TYR A 61 18.45 6.03 19.58
N GLU A 62 17.23 5.55 19.80
CA GLU A 62 16.75 5.07 21.10
C GLU A 62 17.49 3.79 21.55
N SER A 63 17.85 2.92 20.60
CA SER A 63 18.66 1.71 20.88
C SER A 63 20.06 2.03 21.44
N LEU A 64 20.59 3.23 21.15
CA LEU A 64 21.89 3.69 21.65
C LEU A 64 21.82 4.28 23.07
N GLY A 65 20.65 4.27 23.72
CA GLY A 65 20.45 4.83 25.07
C GLY A 65 20.54 6.36 25.12
N LYS A 66 20.50 7.06 23.98
CA LYS A 66 20.71 8.51 23.88
C LYS A 66 19.46 9.36 24.16
N GLY A 67 18.46 8.77 24.83
CA GLY A 67 17.17 9.39 25.13
C GLY A 67 16.12 9.20 24.05
N ARG A 68 14.85 9.52 24.39
CA ARG A 68 13.69 9.35 23.51
C ARG A 68 13.55 10.49 22.51
N LYS A 69 13.19 10.16 21.26
CA LYS A 69 12.94 11.15 20.19
C LYS A 69 11.44 11.45 20.04
N GLN A 70 10.80 11.80 21.15
CA GLN A 70 9.35 11.99 21.24
C GLN A 70 8.79 12.98 20.21
N ALA A 71 9.48 14.11 20.00
CA ALA A 71 9.04 15.13 19.06
C ALA A 71 8.99 14.66 17.58
N ILE A 72 9.90 13.77 17.17
CA ILE A 72 9.89 13.18 15.82
C ILE A 72 8.82 12.09 15.73
N ARG A 73 8.60 11.35 16.82
CA ARG A 73 7.55 10.34 16.93
C ARG A 73 6.17 10.97 16.71
N GLU A 74 5.86 12.03 17.47
CA GLU A 74 4.61 12.79 17.34
C GLU A 74 4.42 13.41 15.96
N LEU A 75 5.51 13.91 15.35
CA LEU A 75 5.47 14.42 13.98
C LEU A 75 5.09 13.32 12.98
N CYS A 76 5.68 12.12 13.10
CA CYS A 76 5.33 10.97 12.28
C CYS A 76 3.86 10.58 12.50
N ASP A 77 3.42 10.45 13.76
CA ASP A 77 2.02 10.11 14.11
C ASP A 77 1.02 11.10 13.48
N GLY A 78 1.32 12.41 13.53
CA GLY A 78 0.47 13.46 12.97
C GLY A 78 0.34 13.37 11.46
N TRP A 79 1.46 13.18 10.75
CA TRP A 79 1.42 13.01 9.29
C TRP A 79 0.77 11.69 8.89
N GLU A 80 1.08 10.58 9.55
CA GLU A 80 0.44 9.27 9.30
C GLU A 80 -1.08 9.32 9.48
N THR A 81 -1.57 10.13 10.43
CA THR A 81 -3.01 10.39 10.61
C THR A 81 -3.57 11.19 9.45
N LEU A 82 -2.84 12.21 8.97
CA LEU A 82 -3.27 13.08 7.87
C LEU A 82 -3.32 12.35 6.51
N VAL A 83 -2.32 11.51 6.19
CA VAL A 83 -2.26 10.78 4.92
C VAL A 83 -2.88 9.38 4.95
N GLY A 84 -3.29 8.90 6.13
CA GLY A 84 -3.75 7.53 6.32
C GLY A 84 -2.58 6.53 6.38
N LYS A 85 -2.64 5.61 7.35
CA LYS A 85 -1.55 4.70 7.75
C LYS A 85 -1.09 3.65 6.72
N ASN A 86 -1.60 3.64 5.50
CA ASN A 86 -1.40 2.52 4.58
C ASN A 86 -0.54 2.94 3.39
N HIS A 87 0.54 2.19 3.17
CA HIS A 87 1.22 2.06 1.88
C HIS A 87 0.15 1.78 0.80
N ARG A 88 -0.39 2.82 0.17
CA ARG A 88 -1.48 2.63 -0.78
C ARG A 88 -0.92 2.28 -2.13
N ASP A 89 -1.39 1.14 -2.61
CA ASP A 89 -1.30 0.71 -3.99
C ASP A 89 -1.87 1.83 -4.87
N ILE A 90 -1.04 2.43 -5.73
CA ILE A 90 -1.43 3.54 -6.61
C ILE A 90 -2.64 3.14 -7.48
N LEU A 91 -2.74 1.86 -7.84
CA LEU A 91 -3.89 1.34 -8.56
C LEU A 91 -5.18 1.42 -7.72
N THR A 92 -5.10 1.18 -6.41
CA THR A 92 -6.24 1.32 -5.50
C THR A 92 -6.71 2.76 -5.40
N ASP A 93 -5.81 3.73 -5.36
CA ASP A 93 -6.21 5.14 -5.34
C ASP A 93 -6.87 5.57 -6.66
N VAL A 94 -6.36 5.11 -7.81
CA VAL A 94 -6.99 5.35 -9.12
C VAL A 94 -8.39 4.71 -9.20
N LEU A 95 -8.55 3.50 -8.65
CA LEU A 95 -9.84 2.83 -8.61
C LEU A 95 -10.82 3.53 -7.67
N HIS A 96 -10.39 3.96 -6.49
CA HIS A 96 -11.23 4.73 -5.56
C HIS A 96 -11.67 6.07 -6.15
N GLU A 97 -10.77 6.80 -6.82
CA GLU A 97 -11.12 8.04 -7.54
C GLU A 97 -12.25 7.78 -8.55
N PHE A 98 -12.14 6.70 -9.33
CA PHE A 98 -13.17 6.31 -10.28
C PHE A 98 -14.49 5.90 -9.58
N GLU A 99 -14.42 5.12 -8.51
CA GLU A 99 -15.59 4.71 -7.72
C GLU A 99 -16.31 5.89 -7.08
N GLU A 100 -15.60 6.91 -6.63
CA GLU A 100 -16.19 8.17 -6.13
C GLU A 100 -16.95 8.90 -7.23
N GLU A 101 -16.39 9.01 -8.44
CA GLU A 101 -17.08 9.61 -9.59
C GLU A 101 -18.30 8.80 -10.03
N VAL A 102 -18.20 7.46 -10.00
CA VAL A 102 -19.35 6.57 -10.23
C VAL A 102 -20.42 6.81 -9.16
N SER A 103 -20.04 6.92 -7.88
CA SER A 103 -20.96 7.17 -6.78
C SER A 103 -21.71 8.49 -6.94
N LYS A 104 -21.01 9.58 -7.31
CA LYS A 104 -21.63 10.87 -7.66
C LYS A 104 -22.61 10.70 -8.83
N SER A 105 -22.22 9.97 -9.87
CA SER A 105 -23.08 9.71 -11.03
C SER A 105 -24.30 8.85 -10.68
N LEU A 106 -24.20 7.94 -9.71
CA LEU A 106 -25.30 7.12 -9.22
C LEU A 106 -26.34 7.93 -8.42
N GLN A 107 -25.93 9.02 -7.76
CA GLN A 107 -26.84 9.94 -7.07
C GLN A 107 -27.74 10.71 -8.04
N ASP A 108 -27.31 10.87 -9.30
CA ASP A 108 -28.13 11.49 -10.32
C ASP A 108 -29.30 10.62 -10.76
N SER A 109 -30.30 11.25 -11.37
CA SER A 109 -31.39 10.53 -12.02
C SER A 109 -30.91 9.75 -13.26
N SER A 110 -31.67 8.71 -13.62
CA SER A 110 -31.40 7.92 -14.84
C SER A 110 -31.45 8.79 -16.11
N SER A 111 -32.35 9.78 -16.18
CA SER A 111 -32.43 10.71 -17.32
C SER A 111 -31.20 11.60 -17.40
N THR A 112 -30.70 12.12 -16.27
CA THR A 112 -29.48 12.93 -16.23
C THR A 112 -28.27 12.15 -16.75
N ARG A 113 -28.09 10.89 -16.31
CA ARG A 113 -27.01 10.01 -16.83
C ARG A 113 -27.14 9.78 -18.32
N LYS A 114 -28.34 9.47 -18.82
CA LYS A 114 -28.60 9.23 -20.25
C LYS A 114 -28.31 10.48 -21.09
N ASN A 115 -28.64 11.67 -20.60
CA ASN A 115 -28.31 12.92 -21.29
C ASN A 115 -26.80 13.14 -21.42
N ARG A 116 -26.01 12.84 -20.36
CA ARG A 116 -24.54 12.87 -20.46
C ARG A 116 -24.01 11.87 -21.48
N LEU A 117 -24.57 10.66 -21.52
CA LEU A 117 -24.17 9.62 -22.46
C LEU A 117 -24.54 9.94 -23.91
N ALA A 118 -25.61 10.69 -24.16
CA ALA A 118 -26.01 11.08 -25.51
C ALA A 118 -24.99 11.99 -26.21
N GLY A 119 -24.20 12.75 -25.44
CA GLY A 119 -23.10 13.59 -25.94
C GLY A 119 -21.72 12.97 -25.81
N TYR A 120 -21.61 11.73 -25.30
CA TYR A 120 -20.33 11.04 -25.15
C TYR A 120 -19.99 10.27 -26.43
N ASP A 121 -18.82 10.55 -27.00
CA ASP A 121 -18.36 9.98 -28.27
C ASP A 121 -17.68 8.60 -28.13
N GLY A 122 -17.52 8.11 -26.90
CA GLY A 122 -16.87 6.84 -26.61
C GLY A 122 -15.35 6.90 -26.54
N ASN A 123 -14.74 8.07 -26.72
CA ASN A 123 -13.29 8.22 -26.62
C ASN A 123 -12.85 8.20 -25.15
N VAL A 124 -11.75 7.49 -24.89
CA VAL A 124 -11.16 7.36 -23.56
C VAL A 124 -9.76 7.96 -23.55
N THR A 125 -9.35 8.50 -22.40
CA THR A 125 -7.99 9.00 -22.19
C THR A 125 -7.19 7.97 -21.39
N GLU A 126 -5.94 7.75 -21.79
CA GLU A 126 -5.03 6.87 -21.07
C GLU A 126 -4.39 7.59 -19.87
N LYS A 127 -4.33 6.90 -18.72
CA LYS A 127 -3.61 7.35 -17.52
C LYS A 127 -2.49 6.34 -17.24
N VAL A 128 -1.23 6.80 -17.28
CA VAL A 128 -0.06 5.95 -17.00
C VAL A 128 0.16 5.86 -15.49
N VAL A 129 0.27 4.63 -14.97
CA VAL A 129 0.55 4.35 -13.57
C VAL A 129 1.83 3.53 -13.45
N ILE A 130 2.75 3.95 -12.58
CA ILE A 130 3.98 3.21 -12.27
C ILE A 130 3.81 2.57 -10.89
N GLN A 131 3.87 1.24 -10.83
CA GLN A 131 3.68 0.49 -9.59
C GLN A 131 4.90 -0.36 -9.25
N LYS A 132 5.25 -0.40 -7.96
CA LYS A 132 6.26 -1.33 -7.43
C LYS A 132 5.56 -2.63 -7.01
N VAL A 133 6.12 -3.76 -7.38
CA VAL A 133 5.61 -5.09 -7.03
C VAL A 133 6.64 -5.86 -6.22
N PHE A 134 6.16 -6.70 -5.30
CA PHE A 134 7.01 -7.64 -4.58
C PHE A 134 7.21 -8.91 -5.41
N VAL A 135 8.47 -9.34 -5.55
CA VAL A 135 8.78 -10.66 -6.10
C VAL A 135 8.46 -11.70 -5.02
N ARG A 136 7.42 -12.50 -5.27
CA ARG A 136 6.98 -13.58 -4.38
C ARG A 136 7.75 -14.87 -4.69
N ASN A 137 7.98 -15.68 -3.67
CA ASN A 137 8.51 -17.01 -3.83
C ASN A 137 7.45 -17.92 -4.47
N HIS A 138 7.78 -18.45 -5.65
CA HIS A 138 6.89 -19.29 -6.46
C HIS A 138 6.49 -20.58 -5.73
N ASP A 139 7.37 -21.15 -4.91
CA ASP A 139 7.13 -22.39 -4.18
C ASP A 139 6.13 -22.19 -3.04
N VAL A 140 6.18 -21.04 -2.37
CA VAL A 140 5.16 -20.66 -1.35
C VAL A 140 3.78 -20.60 -1.98
N VAL A 141 3.68 -19.99 -3.17
CA VAL A 141 2.40 -19.90 -3.91
C VAL A 141 1.94 -21.28 -4.36
N ALA A 142 2.82 -22.09 -4.94
CA ALA A 142 2.49 -23.43 -5.42
C ALA A 142 2.01 -24.34 -4.29
N GLU A 143 2.72 -24.36 -3.17
CA GLU A 143 2.38 -25.21 -2.03
C GLU A 143 1.08 -24.76 -1.34
N ALA A 144 0.78 -23.46 -1.27
CA ALA A 144 -0.52 -22.97 -0.80
C ALA A 144 -1.67 -23.44 -1.69
N LEU A 145 -1.49 -23.44 -3.02
CA LEU A 145 -2.48 -23.95 -3.96
C LEU A 145 -2.67 -25.46 -3.85
N ILE A 146 -1.59 -26.24 -3.70
CA ILE A 146 -1.66 -27.70 -3.50
C ILE A 146 -2.40 -28.01 -2.19
N ARG A 147 -2.00 -27.36 -1.08
CA ARG A 147 -2.63 -27.49 0.24
C ARG A 147 -4.14 -27.25 0.19
N SER A 148 -4.58 -26.27 -0.60
CA SER A 148 -5.99 -25.91 -0.72
C SER A 148 -6.85 -26.99 -1.40
N ASN A 149 -6.22 -27.88 -2.19
CA ASN A 149 -6.89 -28.90 -2.99
C ASN A 149 -8.07 -28.36 -3.82
N GLY A 150 -7.90 -27.16 -4.40
CA GLY A 150 -8.94 -26.51 -5.21
C GLY A 150 -10.13 -25.98 -4.42
N ILE A 151 -10.05 -25.91 -3.09
CA ILE A 151 -11.08 -25.39 -2.21
C ILE A 151 -10.59 -24.08 -1.60
N CYS A 152 -11.42 -23.04 -1.64
CA CYS A 152 -11.14 -21.76 -1.00
C CYS A 152 -10.95 -21.96 0.51
N GLU A 153 -9.80 -21.55 1.04
CA GLU A 153 -9.45 -21.75 2.45
C GLU A 153 -10.27 -20.88 3.40
N PHE A 154 -10.99 -19.88 2.88
CA PHE A 154 -11.92 -19.06 3.67
C PHE A 154 -13.36 -19.57 3.59
N CYS A 155 -14.05 -19.41 2.45
CA CYS A 155 -15.47 -19.76 2.34
C CYS A 155 -15.74 -21.26 2.13
N LYS A 156 -14.70 -22.10 2.06
CA LYS A 156 -14.78 -23.57 1.92
C LYS A 156 -15.53 -24.07 0.69
N ARG A 157 -15.75 -23.19 -0.30
CA ARG A 157 -16.33 -23.54 -1.60
C ARG A 157 -15.23 -23.95 -2.59
N PRO A 158 -15.53 -24.83 -3.56
CA PRO A 158 -14.60 -25.14 -4.63
C PRO A 158 -14.24 -23.90 -5.44
N ALA A 159 -13.12 -23.95 -6.14
CA ALA A 159 -12.75 -22.93 -7.11
C ALA A 159 -13.89 -22.70 -8.12
N PRO A 160 -14.13 -21.45 -8.55
CA PRO A 160 -15.26 -21.13 -9.42
C PRO A 160 -15.12 -21.68 -10.85
N PHE A 161 -13.90 -21.95 -11.30
CA PHE A 161 -13.58 -22.48 -12.62
C PHE A 161 -12.14 -23.03 -12.64
N ASP A 162 -11.82 -23.78 -13.70
CA ASP A 162 -10.47 -24.28 -13.97
C ASP A 162 -9.70 -23.35 -14.93
N ARG A 163 -8.40 -23.23 -14.70
CA ARG A 163 -7.49 -22.44 -15.53
C ARG A 163 -7.45 -23.00 -16.95
N LYS A 164 -7.72 -22.15 -17.94
CA LYS A 164 -7.62 -22.52 -19.38
C LYS A 164 -6.25 -23.10 -19.77
N LYS A 165 -5.17 -22.64 -19.11
CA LYS A 165 -3.79 -23.00 -19.45
C LYS A 165 -3.44 -24.45 -19.09
N ASP A 166 -3.91 -24.94 -17.95
CA ASP A 166 -3.44 -26.21 -17.36
C ASP A 166 -4.53 -27.03 -16.65
N GLY A 167 -5.79 -26.60 -16.72
CA GLY A 167 -6.94 -27.29 -16.13
C GLY A 167 -6.98 -27.29 -14.60
N ARG A 168 -6.08 -26.57 -13.92
CA ARG A 168 -6.06 -26.53 -12.45
C ARG A 168 -7.13 -25.59 -11.88
N PRO A 169 -7.71 -25.89 -10.70
CA PRO A 169 -8.66 -25.01 -10.02
C PRO A 169 -8.14 -23.58 -9.86
N TYR A 170 -8.96 -22.58 -10.20
CA TYR A 170 -8.57 -21.16 -10.09
C TYR A 170 -8.77 -20.63 -8.66
N LEU A 171 -7.67 -20.48 -7.92
CA LEU A 171 -7.57 -19.74 -6.66
C LEU A 171 -6.41 -18.74 -6.72
N GLU A 172 -6.48 -17.72 -5.87
CA GLU A 172 -5.52 -16.62 -5.73
C GLU A 172 -4.88 -16.68 -4.34
N VAL A 173 -3.55 -16.64 -4.28
CA VAL A 173 -2.81 -16.67 -3.01
C VAL A 173 -2.72 -15.28 -2.41
N HIS A 174 -3.28 -15.15 -1.21
CA HIS A 174 -3.37 -13.96 -0.40
C HIS A 174 -2.48 -14.06 0.84
N HIS A 175 -1.81 -12.98 1.21
CA HIS A 175 -1.07 -12.93 2.48
C HIS A 175 -1.95 -12.37 3.60
N ARG A 176 -2.12 -13.10 4.71
CA ARG A 176 -2.93 -12.66 5.88
C ARG A 176 -2.45 -11.31 6.41
N ILE A 177 -1.15 -11.19 6.63
CA ILE A 177 -0.47 -9.91 6.85
C ILE A 177 0.12 -9.52 5.49
N PRO A 178 -0.34 -8.42 4.86
CA PRO A 178 0.16 -7.99 3.57
C PRO A 178 1.68 -7.76 3.58
N LEU A 179 2.35 -8.10 2.47
CA LEU A 179 3.80 -7.86 2.32
C LEU A 179 4.16 -6.37 2.47
N ALA A 180 3.29 -5.48 1.99
CA ALA A 180 3.45 -4.03 2.13
C ALA A 180 3.41 -3.55 3.60
N GLU A 181 2.81 -4.34 4.51
CA GLU A 181 2.73 -4.07 5.95
C GLU A 181 3.79 -4.85 6.74
N GLY A 182 4.80 -5.41 6.07
CA GLY A 182 5.85 -6.21 6.70
C GLY A 182 5.50 -7.68 6.91
N GLY A 183 4.41 -8.16 6.32
CA GLY A 183 4.08 -9.58 6.27
C GLY A 183 5.20 -10.40 5.63
N LYS A 184 5.42 -11.61 6.13
CA LYS A 184 6.44 -12.52 5.58
C LYS A 184 5.86 -13.34 4.43
N ASP A 185 6.67 -13.59 3.41
CA ASP A 185 6.32 -14.50 2.32
C ASP A 185 6.54 -15.95 2.75
N LYS A 186 5.59 -16.49 3.51
CA LYS A 186 5.64 -17.82 4.12
C LYS A 186 4.28 -18.51 4.07
N LEU A 187 4.27 -19.84 4.06
CA LEU A 187 3.04 -20.63 4.01
C LEU A 187 2.08 -20.32 5.16
N GLU A 188 2.61 -20.11 6.37
CA GLU A 188 1.78 -19.73 7.54
C GLU A 188 1.04 -18.40 7.34
N ASN A 189 1.62 -17.49 6.56
CA ASN A 189 1.04 -16.18 6.28
C ASN A 189 0.20 -16.18 4.99
N THR A 190 -0.07 -17.33 4.36
CA THR A 190 -0.80 -17.38 3.08
C THR A 190 -2.11 -18.15 3.15
N LEU A 191 -3.05 -17.72 2.32
CA LEU A 191 -4.37 -18.31 2.08
C LEU A 191 -4.61 -18.44 0.58
N ALA A 192 -5.07 -19.61 0.12
CA ALA A 192 -5.62 -19.78 -1.22
C ALA A 192 -7.12 -19.41 -1.21
N LEU A 193 -7.47 -18.32 -1.87
CA LEU A 193 -8.83 -17.75 -1.87
C LEU A 193 -9.46 -17.82 -3.25
N CYS A 194 -10.78 -17.97 -3.31
CA CYS A 194 -11.51 -17.72 -4.55
C CYS A 194 -11.52 -16.21 -4.86
N PRO A 195 -11.76 -15.80 -6.13
CA PRO A 195 -11.72 -14.40 -6.53
C PRO A 195 -12.61 -13.49 -5.66
N ASN A 196 -13.79 -13.99 -5.28
CA ASN A 196 -14.75 -13.23 -4.47
C ASN A 196 -14.20 -12.98 -3.06
N CYS A 197 -13.70 -14.03 -2.40
CA CYS A 197 -13.10 -13.91 -1.06
C CYS A 197 -11.82 -13.09 -1.09
N HIS A 198 -11.02 -13.22 -2.16
CA HIS A 198 -9.80 -12.44 -2.32
C HIS A 198 -10.11 -10.95 -2.45
N ARG A 199 -11.11 -10.57 -3.27
CA ARG A 199 -11.59 -9.19 -3.37
C ARG A 199 -12.15 -8.68 -2.06
N GLU A 200 -12.94 -9.47 -1.35
CA GLU A 200 -13.47 -9.10 -0.02
C GLU A 200 -12.34 -8.89 1.02
N ALA A 201 -11.27 -9.68 0.95
CA ALA A 201 -10.09 -9.50 1.82
C ALA A 201 -9.38 -8.15 1.58
N HIS A 202 -9.49 -7.58 0.38
CA HIS A 202 -8.92 -6.28 0.03
C HIS A 202 -9.88 -5.11 0.28
N PHE A 203 -11.15 -5.26 -0.08
CA PHE A 203 -12.10 -4.14 -0.19
C PHE A 203 -13.37 -4.31 0.64
N GLY A 204 -13.59 -5.49 1.23
CA GLY A 204 -14.79 -5.76 2.02
C GLY A 204 -14.76 -5.06 3.37
N GLU A 205 -15.95 -4.69 3.88
CA GLU A 205 -16.12 -4.09 5.21
C GLU A 205 -15.49 -4.94 6.31
N GLU A 206 -15.61 -6.27 6.18
CA GLU A 206 -15.04 -7.23 7.14
C GLU A 206 -13.67 -7.79 6.72
N SER A 207 -12.89 -7.08 5.89
CA SER A 207 -11.56 -7.52 5.40
C SER A 207 -10.62 -8.06 6.50
N GLN A 208 -10.74 -7.55 7.73
CA GLN A 208 -9.95 -7.99 8.88
C GLN A 208 -10.10 -9.48 9.23
N LYS A 209 -11.22 -10.13 8.85
CA LYS A 209 -11.43 -11.57 9.12
C LYS A 209 -10.44 -12.47 8.38
N TYR A 210 -9.82 -11.97 7.31
CA TYR A 210 -8.84 -12.70 6.51
C TYR A 210 -7.41 -12.66 7.09
N ARG A 211 -7.18 -11.87 8.14
CA ARG A 211 -5.87 -11.72 8.80
C ARG A 211 -5.62 -12.72 9.92
N ARG A 212 -6.60 -13.59 10.21
CA ARG A 212 -6.60 -14.54 11.34
C ARG A 212 -5.98 -15.89 10.99
#